data_AF-A0A349SGS7-F1
#
_entry.id   AF-A0A349SGS7-F1
#
_cell.length_a   1.000
_cell.length_b   1.000
_cell.length_c   1.000
_cell.angle_alpha   90.00
_cell.angle_beta   90.00
_cell.angle_gamma   90.00
#
_symmetry.space_group_name_H-M   'P 1'
#
loop_
_entity.id
_entity.type
_entity.pdbx_description
1 polymer ?
#
loop_
_entity_poly.entity_id
_entity_poly.type
_entity_poly.pdbx_seq_one_letter_code
_entity_poly.pdbx_strand_id
1 'polypeptide(L)'
;MTTPLTRRKTHPTNRASAAAGPNRRSLLEELLRDVEDYLEPNEVGVIQRACAFGAQVHAGQQRHSGGPYIDHPLAVAAILANMRLDSHSVTAAILHDVIEDTPVVLDELASEFGHDIAQLVDGVSKIGRIEFDSREHAEAENFRKMLLAMSKDIRVILIKLADRLHNMRTLDSLSHERRKRIS
;
A
#
# COMPACT_ATOMS: atom_id res chain seq x y z
N MET A 1 59.40 47.51 -0.25
CA MET A 1 58.71 46.96 0.93
C MET A 1 57.74 45.89 0.42
N THR A 2 58.19 44.75 -0.13
CA THR A 2 58.77 43.55 0.52
C THR A 2 57.87 42.86 1.57
N THR A 3 57.03 41.92 1.06
CA THR A 3 56.61 40.60 1.65
C THR A 3 55.82 40.57 2.99
N PRO A 4 55.10 39.48 3.38
CA PRO A 4 54.88 38.21 2.68
C PRO A 4 53.46 37.56 2.74
N LEU A 5 53.33 36.55 1.88
CA LEU A 5 52.49 35.35 1.82
C LEU A 5 51.49 35.06 2.98
N THR A 6 50.22 34.86 2.61
CA THR A 6 49.30 34.00 3.37
C THR A 6 48.77 32.88 2.48
N ARG A 7 49.22 31.67 2.82
CA ARG A 7 48.96 30.38 2.19
C ARG A 7 47.51 29.92 2.49
N ARG A 8 46.59 30.00 1.51
CA ARG A 8 45.27 29.35 1.63
C ARG A 8 45.38 27.88 1.21
N LYS A 9 45.11 26.98 2.16
CA LYS A 9 45.05 25.53 1.98
C LYS A 9 43.86 25.19 1.07
N THR A 10 44.12 24.47 -0.01
CA THR A 10 43.09 23.76 -0.79
C THR A 10 42.68 22.50 -0.02
N HIS A 11 41.38 22.35 0.24
CA HIS A 11 40.80 21.10 0.71
C HIS A 11 40.35 20.28 -0.52
N PRO A 12 40.80 19.04 -0.69
CA PRO A 12 40.20 18.12 -1.62
C PRO A 12 39.13 17.31 -0.84
N THR A 13 37.86 17.69 -0.94
CA THR A 13 36.77 16.80 -0.52
C THR A 13 36.29 16.01 -1.72
N ASN A 14 37.00 14.92 -1.98
CA ASN A 14 36.52 13.78 -2.74
C ASN A 14 35.69 12.88 -1.80
N ARG A 15 34.66 12.26 -2.39
CA ARG A 15 33.85 11.13 -1.90
C ARG A 15 32.75 11.42 -0.88
N ALA A 16 31.52 11.37 -1.40
CA ALA A 16 30.61 10.29 -1.03
C ALA A 16 29.64 10.01 -2.19
N SER A 17 30.10 9.23 -3.16
CA SER A 17 29.20 8.35 -3.91
C SER A 17 28.63 7.37 -2.89
N ALA A 18 27.45 7.69 -2.34
CA ALA A 18 26.74 6.79 -1.45
C ALA A 18 26.34 5.56 -2.26
N ALA A 19 27.05 4.47 -1.97
CA ALA A 19 26.83 3.16 -2.53
C ALA A 19 25.37 2.73 -2.34
N ALA A 20 24.66 2.57 -3.46
CA ALA A 20 23.48 1.72 -3.49
C ALA A 20 23.97 0.28 -3.20
N GLY A 21 23.64 -0.21 -1.99
CA GLY A 21 23.92 -1.58 -1.58
C GLY A 21 23.25 -2.61 -2.49
N PRO A 22 23.65 -3.88 -2.41
CA PRO A 22 23.32 -4.90 -3.40
C PRO A 22 21.83 -5.28 -3.32
N ASN A 23 21.15 -5.20 -4.47
CA ASN A 23 19.93 -5.94 -4.81
C ASN A 23 18.67 -5.69 -3.95
N ARG A 24 18.25 -4.43 -3.79
CA ARG A 24 16.83 -4.13 -3.52
C ARG A 24 16.13 -3.93 -4.86
N ARG A 25 15.56 -4.98 -5.44
CA ARG A 25 14.54 -4.77 -6.48
C ARG A 25 13.44 -3.90 -5.87
N SER A 26 12.90 -2.99 -6.65
CA SER A 26 11.76 -2.20 -6.19
C SER A 26 10.61 -3.18 -5.89
N LEU A 27 9.88 -2.99 -4.78
CA LEU A 27 8.72 -3.82 -4.45
C LEU A 27 7.71 -3.85 -5.61
N LEU A 28 7.66 -2.74 -6.37
CA LEU A 28 6.93 -2.63 -7.62
C LEU A 28 7.43 -3.60 -8.69
N GLU A 29 8.74 -3.71 -8.92
CA GLU A 29 9.31 -4.62 -9.91
C GLU A 29 9.03 -6.08 -9.57
N GLU A 30 9.07 -6.43 -8.29
CA GLU A 30 8.73 -7.77 -7.81
C GLU A 30 7.24 -8.08 -8.04
N LEU A 31 6.35 -7.17 -7.64
CA LEU A 31 4.92 -7.30 -7.88
C LEU A 31 4.60 -7.47 -9.37
N LEU A 32 5.19 -6.63 -10.24
CA LEU A 32 4.94 -6.69 -11.68
C LEU A 32 5.38 -8.01 -12.28
N ARG A 33 6.55 -8.51 -11.87
CA ARG A 33 7.01 -9.82 -12.30
C ARG A 33 6.06 -10.94 -11.86
N ASP A 34 5.60 -10.91 -10.61
CA ASP A 34 4.69 -11.94 -10.08
C ASP A 34 3.36 -11.97 -10.84
N VAL A 35 2.84 -10.81 -11.26
CA VAL A 35 1.57 -10.75 -12.02
C VAL A 35 1.75 -11.04 -13.51
N GLU A 36 2.90 -10.72 -14.10
CA GLU A 36 3.25 -11.08 -15.48
C GLU A 36 3.31 -12.60 -15.70
N ASP A 37 3.58 -13.37 -14.64
CA ASP A 37 3.63 -14.84 -14.70
C ASP A 37 2.25 -15.49 -14.92
N TYR A 38 1.13 -14.78 -14.71
CA TYR A 38 -0.21 -15.39 -14.80
C TYR A 38 -1.35 -14.50 -15.33
N LEU A 39 -1.13 -13.19 -15.51
CA LEU A 39 -2.14 -12.26 -16.04
C LEU A 39 -1.81 -11.83 -17.47
N GLU A 40 -2.83 -11.39 -18.21
CA GLU A 40 -2.65 -10.88 -19.56
C GLU A 40 -1.99 -9.48 -19.56
N PRO A 41 -1.25 -9.10 -20.61
CA PRO A 41 -0.53 -7.81 -20.65
C PRO A 41 -1.41 -6.57 -20.42
N ASN A 42 -2.67 -6.61 -20.87
CA ASN A 42 -3.62 -5.52 -20.63
C ASN A 42 -3.99 -5.40 -19.15
N GLU A 43 -4.09 -6.52 -18.44
CA GLU A 43 -4.39 -6.57 -17.01
C GLU A 43 -3.19 -6.08 -16.19
N VAL A 44 -1.99 -6.53 -16.53
CA VAL A 44 -0.74 -6.01 -15.94
C VAL A 44 -0.64 -4.50 -16.14
N GLY A 45 -1.04 -4.01 -17.32
CA GLY A 45 -1.10 -2.57 -17.61
C GLY A 45 -2.06 -1.80 -16.70
N VAL A 46 -3.18 -2.39 -16.27
CA VAL A 46 -4.10 -1.79 -15.27
C VAL A 46 -3.42 -1.69 -13.91
N ILE A 47 -2.75 -2.77 -13.48
CA ILE A 47 -2.03 -2.84 -12.19
C ILE A 47 -0.91 -1.79 -12.16
N GLN A 48 -0.13 -1.65 -13.24
CA GLN A 48 0.91 -0.62 -13.36
C GLN A 48 0.35 0.79 -13.20
N ARG A 49 -0.79 1.09 -13.83
CA ARG A 49 -1.46 2.39 -13.68
C ARG A 49 -1.92 2.63 -12.25
N ALA A 50 -2.47 1.61 -11.59
CA ALA A 50 -2.89 1.72 -10.20
C ALA A 50 -1.70 1.94 -9.24
N CYS A 51 -0.56 1.29 -9.48
CA CYS A 51 0.67 1.56 -8.72
C CYS A 51 1.12 3.01 -8.88
N ALA A 52 1.10 3.54 -10.11
CA ALA A 52 1.48 4.93 -10.38
C ALA A 52 0.50 5.91 -9.72
N PHE A 53 -0.80 5.65 -9.83
CA PHE A 53 -1.86 6.45 -9.20
C PHE A 53 -1.72 6.43 -7.67
N GLY A 54 -1.60 5.26 -7.06
CA GLY A 54 -1.38 5.10 -5.62
C GLY A 54 -0.15 5.85 -5.13
N ALA A 55 0.98 5.73 -5.84
CA ALA A 55 2.21 6.46 -5.51
C ALA A 55 2.03 7.98 -5.58
N GLN A 56 1.24 8.46 -6.55
CA GLN A 56 0.95 9.88 -6.73
C GLN A 56 0.03 10.42 -5.62
N VAL A 57 -1.06 9.72 -5.29
CA VAL A 57 -2.04 10.21 -4.30
C VAL A 57 -1.52 10.12 -2.87
N HIS A 58 -0.66 9.14 -2.58
CA HIS A 58 0.05 9.03 -1.30
C HIS A 58 1.40 9.77 -1.28
N ALA A 59 1.71 10.58 -2.30
CA ALA A 59 2.97 11.31 -2.36
C ALA A 59 3.15 12.22 -1.13
N GLY A 60 4.31 12.13 -0.50
CA GLY A 60 4.62 12.89 0.72
C GLY A 60 4.11 12.26 2.02
N GLN A 61 3.32 11.19 1.96
CA GLN A 61 2.91 10.43 3.14
C GLN A 61 4.02 9.44 3.55
N GLN A 62 4.28 9.35 4.85
CA GLN A 62 5.26 8.41 5.42
C GLN A 62 4.56 7.45 6.39
N ARG A 63 5.02 6.19 6.38
CA ARG A 63 4.65 5.24 7.44
C ARG A 63 5.24 5.64 8.78
N HIS A 64 4.65 5.11 9.84
CA HIS A 64 5.25 5.13 11.18
C HIS A 64 6.67 4.51 11.23
N SER A 65 6.99 3.60 10.31
CA SER A 65 8.33 3.01 10.15
C SER A 65 9.33 3.89 9.40
N GLY A 66 8.90 5.05 8.87
CA GLY A 66 9.74 6.00 8.13
C GLY A 66 9.86 5.73 6.62
N GLY A 67 9.24 4.68 6.09
CA GLY A 67 9.19 4.38 4.65
C GLY A 67 8.06 5.11 3.91
N PRO A 68 8.08 5.14 2.57
CA PRO A 68 6.97 5.62 1.75
C PRO A 68 5.65 4.90 2.08
N TYR A 69 4.54 5.63 2.10
CA TYR A 69 3.22 5.03 2.35
C TYR A 69 2.82 3.99 1.28
N ILE A 70 3.30 4.15 0.05
CA ILE A 70 2.98 3.22 -1.05
C ILE A 70 3.52 1.79 -0.84
N ASP A 71 4.48 1.58 0.05
CA ASP A 71 5.10 0.27 0.27
C ASP A 71 4.12 -0.81 0.79
N HIS A 72 3.09 -0.43 1.54
CA HIS A 72 2.08 -1.37 2.09
C HIS A 72 1.03 -1.74 1.07
N PRO A 73 0.36 -0.81 0.36
CA PRO A 73 -0.55 -1.23 -0.69
C PRO A 73 0.13 -2.16 -1.70
N LEU A 74 1.40 -1.89 -2.03
CA LEU A 74 2.21 -2.78 -2.87
C LEU A 74 2.52 -4.13 -2.19
N ALA A 75 2.84 -4.17 -0.90
CA ALA A 75 3.08 -5.42 -0.18
C ALA A 75 1.81 -6.26 0.02
N VAL A 76 0.67 -5.61 0.25
CA VAL A 76 -0.66 -6.25 0.30
C VAL A 76 -0.98 -6.83 -1.07
N ALA A 77 -0.82 -6.05 -2.14
CA ALA A 77 -0.99 -6.52 -3.51
C ALA A 77 -0.08 -7.72 -3.85
N ALA A 78 1.17 -7.72 -3.37
CA ALA A 78 2.09 -8.85 -3.55
C ALA A 78 1.61 -10.12 -2.84
N ILE A 79 0.94 -10.01 -1.68
CA ILE A 79 0.32 -11.18 -1.02
C ILE A 79 -0.78 -11.76 -1.93
N LEU A 80 -1.63 -10.91 -2.51
CA LEU A 80 -2.70 -11.35 -3.42
C LEU A 80 -2.15 -11.93 -4.73
N ALA A 81 -1.10 -11.34 -5.29
CA ALA A 81 -0.44 -11.82 -6.50
C ALA A 81 0.18 -13.21 -6.28
N ASN A 82 0.80 -13.45 -5.11
CA ASN A 82 1.31 -14.77 -4.73
C ASN A 82 0.20 -15.83 -4.58
N MET A 83 -1.01 -15.41 -4.25
CA MET A 83 -2.21 -16.26 -4.24
C MET A 83 -2.84 -16.41 -5.64
N ARG A 84 -2.27 -15.78 -6.68
CA ARG A 84 -2.74 -15.74 -8.06
C ARG A 84 -4.18 -15.24 -8.22
N LEU A 85 -4.54 -14.19 -7.50
CA LEU A 85 -5.85 -13.53 -7.64
C LEU A 85 -5.95 -12.71 -8.93
N ASP A 86 -7.17 -12.45 -9.38
CA ASP A 86 -7.47 -11.68 -10.58
C ASP A 86 -6.98 -10.22 -10.52
N SER A 87 -6.84 -9.61 -11.69
CA SER A 87 -6.34 -8.25 -11.86
C SER A 87 -7.14 -7.21 -11.07
N HIS A 88 -8.47 -7.37 -10.98
CA HIS A 88 -9.30 -6.43 -10.21
C HIS A 88 -9.00 -6.51 -8.71
N SER A 89 -8.80 -7.72 -8.16
CA SER A 89 -8.42 -7.92 -6.76
C SER A 89 -7.08 -7.28 -6.43
N VAL A 90 -6.05 -7.52 -7.27
CA VAL A 90 -4.71 -6.95 -7.07
C VAL A 90 -4.76 -5.42 -7.19
N THR A 91 -5.51 -4.91 -8.17
CA THR A 91 -5.71 -3.47 -8.36
C THR A 91 -6.41 -2.84 -7.16
N ALA A 92 -7.49 -3.46 -6.66
CA ALA A 92 -8.21 -2.99 -5.49
C ALA A 92 -7.32 -3.02 -4.23
N ALA A 93 -6.44 -4.00 -4.08
CA ALA A 93 -5.47 -4.03 -2.99
C ALA A 93 -4.45 -2.86 -3.04
N ILE A 94 -4.04 -2.42 -4.23
CA ILE A 94 -3.17 -1.24 -4.37
C ILE A 94 -3.91 0.04 -3.98
N LEU A 95 -5.22 0.08 -4.19
CA LEU A 95 -6.06 1.27 -4.03
C LEU A 95 -6.85 1.29 -2.72
N HIS A 96 -6.74 0.26 -1.87
CA HIS A 96 -7.68 0.04 -0.76
C HIS A 96 -7.75 1.18 0.25
N ASP A 97 -6.62 1.84 0.53
CA ASP A 97 -6.52 2.95 1.48
C ASP A 97 -6.69 4.33 0.83
N VAL A 98 -6.83 4.40 -0.50
CA VAL A 98 -6.87 5.68 -1.22
C VAL A 98 -8.08 6.51 -0.79
N ILE A 99 -9.26 5.90 -0.65
CA ILE A 99 -10.48 6.62 -0.28
C ILE A 99 -10.54 6.99 1.22
N GLU A 100 -9.68 6.41 2.04
CA GLU A 100 -9.62 6.68 3.49
C GLU A 100 -8.56 7.72 3.81
N ASP A 101 -7.39 7.62 3.19
CA ASP A 101 -6.21 8.41 3.55
C ASP A 101 -5.89 9.53 2.57
N THR A 102 -6.71 9.70 1.52
CA THR A 102 -6.52 10.77 0.52
C THR A 102 -7.84 11.47 0.19
N PRO A 103 -7.80 12.64 -0.47
CA PRO A 103 -9.01 13.36 -0.90
C PRO A 103 -9.77 12.71 -2.07
N VAL A 104 -9.28 11.61 -2.63
CA VAL A 104 -9.88 10.92 -3.79
C VAL A 104 -11.25 10.35 -3.41
N VAL A 105 -12.23 10.55 -4.30
CA VAL A 105 -13.60 10.05 -4.12
C VAL A 105 -13.87 8.78 -4.93
N LEU A 106 -14.88 8.01 -4.52
CA LEU A 106 -15.23 6.74 -5.16
C LEU A 106 -15.56 6.90 -6.66
N ASP A 107 -16.22 7.99 -7.05
CA ASP A 107 -16.58 8.27 -8.44
C ASP A 107 -15.35 8.51 -9.34
N GLU A 108 -14.28 9.05 -8.76
CA GLU A 108 -12.99 9.24 -9.46
C GLU A 108 -12.34 7.88 -9.72
N LEU A 109 -12.30 6.99 -8.71
CA LEU A 109 -11.82 5.62 -8.88
C LEU A 109 -12.64 4.84 -9.92
N ALA A 110 -13.97 5.01 -9.92
CA ALA A 110 -14.83 4.37 -10.89
C ALA A 110 -14.58 4.86 -12.33
N SER A 111 -14.21 6.13 -12.48
CA SER A 111 -13.88 6.73 -13.77
C SER A 111 -12.51 6.27 -14.29
N GLU A 112 -11.53 6.13 -13.41
CA GLU A 112 -10.14 5.76 -13.76
C GLU A 112 -9.95 4.25 -13.94
N PHE A 113 -10.58 3.43 -13.09
CA PHE A 113 -10.35 1.98 -13.02
C PHE A 113 -11.59 1.14 -13.28
N GLY A 114 -12.76 1.76 -13.42
CA GLY A 114 -14.02 1.07 -13.66
C GLY A 114 -14.79 0.74 -12.38
N HIS A 115 -16.08 0.44 -12.57
CA HIS A 115 -17.02 0.27 -11.47
C HIS A 115 -16.70 -0.92 -10.57
N ASP A 116 -16.24 -2.04 -11.14
CA ASP A 116 -15.97 -3.26 -10.38
C ASP A 116 -14.83 -3.06 -9.36
N ILE A 117 -13.74 -2.41 -9.77
CA ILE A 117 -12.61 -2.11 -8.88
C ILE A 117 -13.02 -1.10 -7.82
N ALA A 118 -13.77 -0.06 -8.19
CA ALA A 118 -14.30 0.91 -7.23
C ALA A 118 -15.20 0.23 -6.18
N GLN A 119 -16.08 -0.68 -6.58
CA GLN A 119 -16.91 -1.44 -5.64
C GLN A 119 -16.09 -2.31 -4.68
N LEU A 120 -15.00 -2.94 -5.16
CA LEU A 120 -14.10 -3.70 -4.29
C LEU A 120 -13.45 -2.79 -3.24
N VAL A 121 -12.91 -1.64 -3.66
CA VAL A 121 -12.27 -0.66 -2.76
C VAL A 121 -13.27 -0.12 -1.72
N ASP A 122 -14.47 0.27 -2.15
CA ASP A 122 -15.55 0.70 -1.26
C ASP A 122 -15.96 -0.40 -0.26
N GLY A 123 -16.04 -1.65 -0.72
CA GLY A 123 -16.31 -2.81 0.12
C GLY A 123 -15.25 -3.00 1.20
N VAL A 124 -13.96 -2.87 0.86
CA VAL A 124 -12.85 -3.00 1.81
C VAL A 124 -12.88 -1.88 2.86
N SER A 125 -13.09 -0.63 2.42
CA SER A 125 -13.15 0.53 3.33
C SER A 125 -14.30 0.43 4.34
N LYS A 126 -15.49 0.03 3.88
CA LYS A 126 -16.66 -0.13 4.75
C LYS A 126 -16.44 -1.16 5.85
N ILE A 127 -15.72 -2.23 5.59
CA ILE A 127 -15.39 -3.24 6.63
C ILE A 127 -14.48 -2.62 7.69
N GLY A 128 -13.48 -1.84 7.30
CA GLY A 128 -12.59 -1.15 8.22
C GLY A 128 -13.35 -0.26 9.22
N ARG A 129 -14.36 0.47 8.73
CA ARG A 129 -15.20 1.34 9.57
C ARG A 129 -16.06 0.54 10.56
N ILE A 130 -16.67 -0.57 10.13
CA ILE A 130 -17.51 -1.40 11.00
C ILE A 130 -16.68 -2.07 12.12
N GLU A 131 -15.47 -2.53 11.83
CA GLU A 131 -14.57 -3.09 12.87
C GLU A 131 -14.25 -2.06 13.96
N PHE A 132 -14.12 -0.77 13.59
CA PHE A 132 -13.89 0.31 14.53
C PHE A 132 -15.13 0.58 15.41
N ASP A 133 -16.31 0.71 14.81
CA ASP A 133 -17.56 0.98 15.53
C ASP A 133 -17.98 -0.18 16.47
N SER A 134 -17.74 -1.43 16.06
CA SER A 134 -18.07 -2.63 16.86
C SER A 134 -17.24 -2.78 18.14
N ARG A 135 -16.06 -2.16 18.20
CA ARG A 135 -15.23 -2.11 19.41
C ARG A 135 -15.80 -1.15 20.45
N GLU A 136 -16.65 -0.20 20.05
CA GLU A 136 -17.29 0.77 20.93
C GLU A 136 -18.72 0.37 21.32
N HIS A 137 -19.47 -0.39 20.50
CA HIS A 137 -20.82 -0.88 20.85
C HIS A 137 -21.19 -2.27 20.29
N ALA A 138 -21.99 -3.00 21.07
CA ALA A 138 -22.50 -4.35 20.80
C ALA A 138 -23.38 -4.42 19.54
N GLU A 139 -23.20 -5.43 18.66
CA GLU A 139 -24.31 -5.99 17.86
C GLU A 139 -23.90 -7.18 16.96
N ALA A 140 -24.47 -8.36 17.24
CA ALA A 140 -24.46 -9.50 16.33
C ALA A 140 -25.16 -9.21 14.97
N GLU A 141 -26.06 -8.22 14.93
CA GLU A 141 -26.76 -7.79 13.71
C GLU A 141 -25.86 -6.97 12.77
N ASN A 142 -24.92 -6.16 13.29
CA ASN A 142 -23.92 -5.47 12.46
C ASN A 142 -22.90 -6.47 11.90
N PHE A 143 -22.52 -7.48 12.69
CA PHE A 143 -21.71 -8.60 12.20
C PHE A 143 -22.44 -9.41 11.11
N ARG A 144 -23.75 -9.65 11.26
CA ARG A 144 -24.58 -10.34 10.26
C ARG A 144 -24.74 -9.52 8.98
N LYS A 145 -24.98 -8.20 9.07
CA LYS A 145 -25.03 -7.27 7.93
C LYS A 145 -23.68 -7.15 7.22
N MET A 146 -22.58 -7.15 7.97
CA MET A 146 -21.21 -7.18 7.45
C MET A 146 -20.97 -8.47 6.66
N LEU A 147 -21.27 -9.65 7.21
CA LEU A 147 -21.20 -10.93 6.50
C LEU A 147 -22.09 -10.96 5.24
N LEU A 148 -23.29 -10.40 5.29
CA LEU A 148 -24.22 -10.32 4.16
C LEU A 148 -23.76 -9.33 3.07
N ALA A 149 -23.08 -8.25 3.43
CA ALA A 149 -22.46 -7.32 2.48
C ALA A 149 -21.21 -7.94 1.84
N MET A 150 -20.40 -8.65 2.63
CA MET A 150 -19.21 -9.42 2.20
C MET A 150 -19.56 -10.66 1.35
N SER A 151 -20.77 -11.20 1.51
CA SER A 151 -21.29 -12.36 0.75
C SER A 151 -21.40 -12.12 -0.76
N LYS A 152 -21.32 -10.87 -1.23
CA LYS A 152 -21.47 -10.58 -2.66
C LYS A 152 -20.15 -10.70 -3.43
N ASP A 153 -19.01 -10.52 -2.76
CA ASP A 153 -17.71 -10.67 -3.39
C ASP A 153 -16.62 -11.10 -2.40
N ILE A 154 -16.23 -12.38 -2.49
CA ILE A 154 -15.20 -12.99 -1.65
C ILE A 154 -13.85 -12.26 -1.74
N ARG A 155 -13.58 -11.56 -2.85
CA ARG A 155 -12.34 -10.82 -3.09
C ARG A 155 -12.12 -9.72 -2.04
N VAL A 156 -13.20 -9.08 -1.58
CA VAL A 156 -13.16 -8.06 -0.51
C VAL A 156 -12.59 -8.64 0.79
N ILE A 157 -13.00 -9.86 1.16
CA ILE A 157 -12.51 -10.54 2.35
C ILE A 157 -11.02 -10.86 2.22
N LEU A 158 -10.61 -11.35 1.05
CA LEU A 158 -9.22 -11.72 0.78
C LEU A 158 -8.30 -10.50 0.84
N ILE A 159 -8.72 -9.37 0.29
CA ILE A 159 -7.97 -8.10 0.40
C ILE A 159 -7.82 -7.72 1.88
N LYS A 160 -8.89 -7.79 2.68
CA LYS A 160 -8.81 -7.40 4.10
C LYS A 160 -7.92 -8.33 4.93
N LEU A 161 -7.96 -9.63 4.66
CA LEU A 161 -7.08 -10.60 5.32
C LEU A 161 -5.62 -10.36 4.96
N ALA A 162 -5.33 -10.03 3.70
CA ALA A 162 -3.98 -9.69 3.27
C ALA A 162 -3.46 -8.39 3.90
N ASP A 163 -4.30 -7.35 3.96
CA ASP A 163 -4.04 -6.11 4.70
C ASP A 163 -3.69 -6.42 6.16
N ARG A 164 -4.54 -7.18 6.85
CA ARG A 164 -4.32 -7.58 8.25
C ARG A 164 -3.05 -8.41 8.42
N LEU A 165 -2.76 -9.32 7.49
CA LEU A 165 -1.54 -10.13 7.51
C LEU A 165 -0.28 -9.26 7.36
N HIS A 166 -0.28 -8.30 6.43
CA HIS A 166 0.84 -7.37 6.26
C HIS A 166 1.01 -6.49 7.50
N ASN A 167 -0.09 -5.96 8.05
CA ASN A 167 -0.07 -5.20 9.29
C ASN A 167 0.54 -6.01 10.43
N MET A 168 0.14 -7.28 10.60
CA MET A 168 0.72 -8.20 11.59
C MET A 168 2.22 -8.44 11.38
N ARG A 169 2.68 -8.57 10.13
CA ARG A 169 4.11 -8.75 9.79
C ARG A 169 4.97 -7.50 10.03
N THR A 170 4.37 -6.31 10.08
CA THR A 170 5.09 -5.04 10.26
C THR A 170 5.02 -4.48 11.69
N LEU A 171 4.34 -5.20 12.61
CA LEU A 171 4.20 -4.85 14.04
C LEU A 171 5.50 -4.80 14.84
N ASP A 172 6.60 -5.33 14.32
CA ASP A 172 7.88 -5.33 15.02
C ASP A 172 8.47 -3.92 15.23
N SER A 173 8.02 -2.96 14.42
CA SER A 173 8.40 -1.54 14.52
C SER A 173 7.55 -0.72 15.50
N LEU A 174 6.50 -1.30 16.09
CA LEU A 174 5.56 -0.61 16.97
C LEU A 174 5.79 -0.95 18.46
N SER A 175 5.64 0.06 19.32
CA SER A 175 5.67 -0.08 20.79
C SER A 175 4.69 -1.15 21.29
N HIS A 176 5.02 -1.82 22.39
CA HIS A 176 4.28 -2.98 22.94
C HIS A 176 2.75 -2.75 23.11
N GLU A 177 2.32 -1.53 23.43
CA GLU A 177 0.89 -1.18 23.54
C GLU A 177 0.13 -1.16 22.20
N ARG A 178 0.77 -0.75 21.10
CA ARG A 178 0.15 -0.76 19.77
C ARG A 178 0.06 -2.19 19.22
N ARG A 179 1.03 -3.05 19.56
CA ARG A 179 1.03 -4.48 19.19
C ARG A 179 -0.17 -5.23 19.77
N LYS A 180 -0.57 -4.94 21.02
CA LYS A 180 -1.77 -5.53 21.65
C LYS A 180 -3.11 -5.09 21.03
N ARG A 181 -3.17 -3.96 20.31
CA ARG A 181 -4.41 -3.49 19.65
C ARG A 181 -4.64 -4.13 18.27
N ILE A 182 -3.57 -4.63 17.65
CA ILE A 182 -3.56 -5.18 16.28
C ILE A 182 -3.50 -6.72 16.30
N SER A 183 -3.13 -7.35 17.42
CA SER A 183 -3.29 -8.80 17.63
C SER A 183 -4.74 -9.19 17.90
#